data_AF-A0A1I7Y4L4-F1
#
_entry.id   AF-A0A1I7Y4L4-F1
#
_cell.length_a   1.000
_cell.length_b   1.000
_cell.length_c   1.000
_cell.angle_alpha   90.00
_cell.angle_beta   90.00
_cell.angle_gamma   90.00
#
_symmetry.space_group_name_H-M   'P 1'
#
loop_
_entity.id
_entity.type
_entity.pdbx_description
1 polymer ?
#
loop_
_entity_poly.entity_id
_entity_poly.type
_entity_poly.pdbx_seq_one_letter_code
_entity_poly.pdbx_strand_id
1 'polypeptide(L)'
;GVQFDGRVTEDFKLSSGTWVSVGTLRPRLVSALAPYASDCVIGGHDRDMIGALVYPSQALRDLLGAEGQHMSGAQLALQPEVRLALCAGLQALAREYPASSQHAVRLVILDSPPSLNDGEITDKG
;
A
#
# COMPACT_ATOMS: atom_id res chain seq x y z
N GLY A 1 -2.06 20.87 -0.62
CA GLY A 1 -2.78 19.68 -1.06
C GLY A 1 -2.03 19.09 -2.22
N VAL A 2 -1.85 17.76 -2.25
CA VAL A 2 -1.36 17.08 -3.44
C VAL A 2 -2.53 17.01 -4.42
N GLN A 3 -2.43 17.71 -5.55
CA GLN A 3 -3.46 17.70 -6.58
C GLN A 3 -3.35 16.39 -7.37
N PHE A 4 -4.41 15.59 -7.34
CA PHE A 4 -4.49 14.36 -8.11
C PHE A 4 -4.84 14.70 -9.56
N ASP A 5 -3.87 14.61 -10.46
CA ASP A 5 -4.09 14.77 -11.90
C ASP A 5 -4.41 13.41 -12.51
N GLY A 6 -5.70 13.22 -12.82
CA GLY A 6 -6.24 11.97 -13.31
C GLY A 6 -5.60 11.57 -14.65
N ARG A 7 -5.00 10.37 -14.64
CA ARG A 7 -4.38 9.63 -15.76
C ARG A 7 -2.92 9.95 -16.05
N VAL A 8 -2.06 9.68 -15.07
CA VAL A 8 -0.75 9.10 -15.37
C VAL A 8 -1.01 7.65 -15.85
N THR A 9 -0.32 7.17 -16.88
CA THR A 9 -0.28 5.73 -17.17
C THR A 9 -0.02 5.01 -15.85
N GLU A 10 -0.88 4.08 -15.42
CA GLU A 10 -0.74 3.43 -14.10
C GLU A 10 0.67 2.85 -13.94
N ASP A 11 1.25 2.38 -15.03
CA ASP A 11 2.61 1.87 -15.10
C ASP A 11 3.66 2.98 -15.13
N PHE A 12 4.76 2.77 -14.42
CA PHE A 12 5.88 3.71 -14.32
C PHE A 12 7.22 3.00 -14.41
N LYS A 13 8.28 3.76 -14.67
CA LYS A 13 9.66 3.25 -14.63
C LYS A 13 10.32 3.55 -13.29
N LEU A 14 11.12 2.58 -12.82
CA LEU A 14 12.13 2.78 -11.78
C LEU A 14 13.37 3.48 -12.35
N SER A 15 14.27 3.94 -11.46
CA SER A 15 15.56 4.54 -11.84
C SER A 15 16.45 3.63 -12.70
N SER A 16 16.26 2.31 -12.61
CA SER A 16 16.91 1.30 -13.46
C SER A 16 16.41 1.27 -14.91
N GLY A 17 15.34 2.02 -15.23
CA GLY A 17 14.63 1.94 -16.49
C GLY A 17 13.65 0.76 -16.59
N THR A 18 13.52 -0.06 -15.55
CA THR A 18 12.57 -1.19 -15.50
C THR A 18 11.14 -0.68 -15.31
N TRP A 19 10.20 -1.20 -16.11
CA TRP A 19 8.78 -0.92 -15.96
C TRP A 19 8.16 -1.68 -14.79
N VAL A 20 7.24 -1.01 -14.10
CA VAL A 20 6.39 -1.55 -13.05
C VAL A 20 4.96 -1.56 -13.58
N SER A 21 4.32 -2.74 -13.57
CA SER A 21 2.91 -2.85 -13.91
C SER A 21 2.05 -2.68 -12.65
N VAL A 22 1.40 -1.54 -12.50
CA VAL A 22 0.61 -1.25 -11.28
C VAL A 22 -0.67 -2.08 -11.24
N GLY A 23 -1.33 -2.26 -12.39
CA GLY A 23 -2.51 -3.12 -12.51
C GLY A 23 -2.24 -4.58 -12.11
N THR A 24 -0.99 -5.03 -12.23
CA THR A 24 -0.54 -6.35 -11.77
C THR A 24 -0.13 -6.34 -10.29
N LEU A 25 0.66 -5.36 -9.88
CA LEU A 25 1.28 -5.34 -8.56
C LEU A 25 0.28 -5.03 -7.44
N ARG A 26 -0.66 -4.11 -7.67
CA ARG A 26 -1.66 -3.71 -6.66
C ARG A 26 -2.47 -4.90 -6.14
N PRO A 27 -3.21 -5.68 -6.97
CA PRO A 27 -4.00 -6.80 -6.46
C PRO A 27 -3.14 -7.90 -5.82
N ARG A 28 -1.91 -8.11 -6.30
CA ARG A 28 -0.97 -9.07 -5.67
C ARG A 28 -0.54 -8.61 -4.28
N LEU A 29 -0.20 -7.34 -4.12
CA LEU A 29 0.18 -6.80 -2.81
C LEU A 29 -1.00 -6.83 -1.84
N VAL A 30 -2.19 -6.42 -2.27
CA VAL A 30 -3.41 -6.51 -1.43
C VAL A 30 -3.66 -7.95 -1.01
N SER A 31 -3.53 -8.92 -1.93
CA SER A 31 -3.68 -10.33 -1.59
C SER A 31 -2.61 -10.84 -0.63
N ALA A 32 -1.35 -10.41 -0.78
CA ALA A 32 -0.26 -10.78 0.11
C ALA A 32 -0.40 -10.18 1.51
N LEU A 33 -1.08 -9.03 1.62
CA LEU A 33 -1.38 -8.36 2.89
C LEU A 33 -2.72 -8.79 3.48
N ALA A 34 -3.51 -9.63 2.82
CA ALA A 34 -4.81 -10.05 3.33
C ALA A 34 -4.67 -10.80 4.67
N PRO A 35 -5.59 -10.57 5.63
CA PRO A 35 -6.79 -9.73 5.54
C PRO A 35 -6.55 -8.25 5.91
N TYR A 36 -5.30 -7.82 6.10
CA TYR A 36 -4.92 -6.58 6.79
C TYR A 36 -4.97 -5.29 5.95
N ALA A 37 -4.94 -5.40 4.62
CA ALA A 37 -5.09 -4.27 3.70
C ALA A 37 -6.38 -4.42 2.90
N SER A 38 -7.17 -3.34 2.79
CA SER A 38 -8.35 -3.32 1.92
C SER A 38 -8.02 -2.91 0.48
N ASP A 39 -7.08 -1.97 0.33
CA ASP A 39 -6.50 -1.58 -0.96
C ASP A 39 -5.13 -0.90 -0.73
N CYS A 40 -4.42 -0.57 -1.80
CA CYS A 40 -3.19 0.21 -1.74
C CYS A 40 -2.95 1.05 -3.00
N VAL A 41 -2.15 2.10 -2.84
CA VAL A 41 -1.60 2.91 -3.93
C VAL A 41 -0.13 2.52 -4.12
N ILE A 42 0.25 2.18 -5.35
CA ILE A 42 1.63 1.81 -5.69
C ILE A 42 2.39 3.06 -6.15
N GLY A 43 3.62 3.25 -5.64
CA GLY A 43 4.49 4.35 -6.03
C GLY A 43 5.95 3.94 -6.12
N GLY A 44 6.76 4.78 -6.76
CA GLY A 44 8.18 4.48 -6.98
C GLY A 44 8.76 4.99 -8.29
N HIS A 45 8.03 5.85 -9.02
CA HIS A 45 8.54 6.44 -10.25
C HIS A 45 9.90 7.13 -10.01
N ASP A 46 10.88 6.80 -10.85
CA ASP A 46 12.27 7.28 -10.79
C ASP A 46 12.95 7.02 -9.42
N ARG A 47 12.48 6.01 -8.70
CA ARG A 47 13.14 5.46 -7.49
C ARG A 47 13.74 4.11 -7.77
N ASP A 48 14.65 3.68 -6.91
CA ASP A 48 15.31 2.38 -7.03
C ASP A 48 14.37 1.20 -6.68
N MET A 49 13.34 1.47 -5.90
CA MET A 49 12.46 0.47 -5.30
C MET A 49 11.02 0.96 -5.23
N ILE A 50 10.09 0.01 -5.23
CA ILE A 50 8.65 0.26 -5.11
C ILE A 50 8.25 0.42 -3.64
N GLY A 51 7.40 1.42 -3.37
CA GLY A 51 6.68 1.58 -2.10
C GLY A 51 5.17 1.54 -2.33
N ALA A 52 4.41 1.38 -1.26
CA ALA A 52 2.95 1.48 -1.32
C ALA A 52 2.37 2.26 -0.14
N LEU A 53 1.28 2.97 -0.39
CA LEU A 53 0.40 3.52 0.64
C LEU A 53 -0.75 2.52 0.83
N VAL A 54 -0.97 2.07 2.05
CA VAL A 54 -1.92 0.99 2.36
C VAL A 54 -3.10 1.55 3.13
N TYR A 55 -4.31 1.20 2.67
CA TYR A 55 -5.53 1.43 3.43
C TYR A 55 -5.72 0.27 4.41
N PRO A 56 -5.65 0.52 5.73
CA PRO A 56 -5.76 -0.54 6.72
C PRO A 56 -7.19 -1.08 6.74
N SER A 57 -7.34 -2.41 6.76
CA SER A 57 -8.64 -3.04 6.97
C SER A 57 -9.03 -3.04 8.45
N GLN A 58 -10.28 -3.39 8.72
CA GLN A 58 -10.78 -3.65 10.07
C GLN A 58 -9.93 -4.74 10.77
N ALA A 59 -9.59 -5.82 10.05
CA ALA A 59 -8.82 -6.92 10.60
C ALA A 59 -7.42 -6.51 11.08
N LEU A 60 -6.79 -5.50 10.46
CA LEU A 60 -5.50 -4.99 10.94
C LEU A 60 -5.65 -4.25 12.28
N ARG A 61 -6.73 -3.48 12.44
CA ARG A 61 -7.04 -2.77 13.69
C ARG A 61 -7.39 -3.76 14.80
N ASP A 62 -8.08 -4.85 14.46
CA ASP A 62 -8.50 -5.89 15.40
C ASP A 62 -7.32 -6.63 16.06
N LEU A 63 -6.13 -6.65 15.43
CA LEU A 63 -4.90 -7.17 16.06
C LEU A 63 -4.57 -6.49 17.40
N LEU A 64 -5.06 -5.26 17.60
CA LEU A 64 -4.81 -4.42 18.77
C LEU A 64 -6.06 -4.22 19.64
N GLY A 65 -7.16 -4.91 19.33
CA GLY A 65 -8.43 -4.80 20.04
C GLY A 65 -9.11 -3.43 19.92
N ALA A 66 -9.76 -2.98 21.00
CA ALA A 66 -10.55 -1.75 21.01
C ALA A 66 -9.69 -0.48 20.82
N GLU A 67 -8.44 -0.49 21.29
CA GLU A 67 -7.52 0.64 21.16
C GLU A 67 -7.13 0.88 19.69
N GLY A 68 -6.92 -0.20 18.92
CA GLY A 68 -6.57 -0.11 17.49
C GLY A 68 -7.61 0.57 16.61
N GLN A 69 -8.87 0.61 17.06
CA GLN A 69 -9.98 1.21 16.32
C GLN A 69 -9.84 2.72 16.16
N HIS A 70 -9.17 3.37 17.11
CA HIS A 70 -9.03 4.83 17.17
C HIS A 70 -7.63 5.29 16.76
N MET A 71 -6.72 4.36 16.43
CA MET A 71 -5.36 4.69 16.03
C MET A 71 -5.30 5.23 14.60
N SER A 72 -4.52 6.29 14.41
CA SER A 72 -4.09 6.73 13.08
C SER A 72 -3.20 5.67 12.42
N GLY A 73 -3.04 5.73 11.10
CA GLY A 73 -2.10 4.89 10.35
C GLY A 73 -0.67 5.02 10.89
N ALA A 74 -0.25 6.22 11.29
CA ALA A 74 1.04 6.42 11.95
C ALA A 74 1.14 5.69 13.30
N GLN A 75 0.08 5.73 14.12
CA GLN A 75 0.04 5.00 15.40
C GLN A 75 0.01 3.48 15.20
N LEU A 76 -0.74 2.98 14.20
CA LEU A 76 -0.75 1.57 13.81
C LEU A 76 0.64 1.11 13.37
N ALA A 77 1.36 1.91 12.57
CA ALA A 77 2.68 1.57 12.06
C ALA A 77 3.75 1.42 13.15
N LEU A 78 3.53 1.97 14.34
CA LEU A 78 4.41 1.83 15.50
C LEU A 78 4.17 0.53 16.29
N GLN A 79 3.05 -0.16 16.08
CA GLN A 79 2.71 -1.35 16.85
C GLN A 79 3.44 -2.60 16.32
N PRO A 80 4.11 -3.40 17.16
CA PRO A 80 4.85 -4.58 16.74
C PRO A 80 4.00 -5.60 15.97
N GLU A 81 2.78 -5.86 16.41
CA GLU A 81 1.84 -6.83 15.82
C GLU A 81 1.48 -6.44 14.39
N VAL A 82 1.21 -5.15 14.17
CA VAL A 82 0.93 -4.58 12.84
C VAL A 82 2.16 -4.71 11.94
N ARG A 83 3.35 -4.34 12.44
CA ARG A 83 4.60 -4.44 11.67
C ARG A 83 4.89 -5.89 11.29
N LEU A 84 4.73 -6.83 12.21
CA LEU A 84 4.95 -8.26 11.95
C LEU A 84 4.00 -8.79 10.88
N ALA A 85 2.70 -8.48 11.00
CA ALA A 85 1.68 -8.91 10.04
C ALA A 85 1.97 -8.40 8.62
N LEU A 86 2.24 -7.10 8.46
CA LEU A 86 2.51 -6.52 7.15
C LEU A 86 3.87 -6.95 6.58
N CYS A 87 4.91 -7.03 7.42
CA CYS A 87 6.22 -7.51 6.96
C CYS A 87 6.17 -8.97 6.50
N ALA A 88 5.36 -9.83 7.14
CA ALA A 88 5.18 -11.21 6.69
C ALA A 88 4.62 -11.26 5.26
N GLY A 89 3.62 -10.44 4.94
CA GLY A 89 3.06 -10.33 3.59
C GLY A 89 4.08 -9.81 2.56
N LEU A 90 4.84 -8.76 2.89
CA LEU A 90 5.91 -8.25 2.03
C LEU A 90 6.99 -9.30 1.75
N GLN A 91 7.40 -10.04 2.78
CA GLN A 91 8.41 -11.09 2.64
C GLN A 91 7.91 -12.27 1.82
N ALA A 92 6.64 -12.66 1.96
CA ALA A 92 6.03 -13.69 1.13
C ALA A 92 6.02 -13.26 -0.34
N LEU A 93 5.58 -12.03 -0.62
CA LEU A 93 5.54 -11.48 -1.98
C LEU A 93 6.94 -11.39 -2.59
N ALA A 94 7.94 -10.93 -1.84
CA ALA A 94 9.33 -10.84 -2.30
C ALA A 94 9.96 -12.21 -2.59
N ARG A 95 9.58 -13.27 -1.86
CA ARG A 95 10.04 -14.64 -2.14
C ARG A 95 9.45 -15.19 -3.42
N GLU A 96 8.18 -14.90 -3.70
CA GLU A 96 7.50 -15.33 -4.92
C GLU A 96 7.95 -14.52 -6.14
N TYR A 97 8.20 -13.21 -5.95
CA TYR A 97 8.57 -12.26 -7.01
C TYR A 97 9.85 -11.49 -6.65
N PRO A 98 11.04 -12.09 -6.76
CA PRO A 98 12.29 -11.52 -6.24
C PRO A 98 12.81 -10.28 -6.99
N ALA A 99 12.31 -9.98 -8.19
CA ALA A 99 12.69 -8.77 -8.91
C ALA A 99 12.13 -7.52 -8.22
N SER A 100 12.96 -6.49 -8.03
CA SER A 100 12.57 -5.24 -7.35
C SER A 100 11.44 -4.46 -8.02
N SER A 101 11.18 -4.72 -9.31
CA SER A 101 10.04 -4.16 -10.05
C SER A 101 8.72 -4.91 -9.84
N GLN A 102 8.74 -6.02 -9.08
CA GLN A 102 7.58 -6.92 -8.91
C GLN A 102 7.10 -7.05 -7.47
N HIS A 103 7.72 -6.37 -6.51
CA HIS A 103 7.25 -6.33 -5.13
C HIS A 103 7.55 -4.97 -4.47
N ALA A 104 6.66 -4.52 -3.59
CA ALA A 104 6.93 -3.36 -2.74
C ALA A 104 7.85 -3.76 -1.58
N VAL A 105 8.73 -2.84 -1.17
CA VAL A 105 9.66 -3.06 -0.04
C VAL A 105 9.38 -2.13 1.14
N ARG A 106 8.50 -1.14 0.97
CA ARG A 106 8.12 -0.17 1.99
C ARG A 106 6.63 0.10 1.93
N LEU A 107 6.02 0.24 3.10
CA LEU A 107 4.62 0.59 3.26
C LEU A 107 4.49 1.84 4.13
N VAL A 108 3.51 2.67 3.81
CA VAL A 108 2.95 3.70 4.71
C VAL A 108 1.49 3.34 4.94
N ILE A 109 1.04 3.33 6.19
CA ILE A 109 -0.36 3.07 6.52
C ILE A 109 -1.10 4.41 6.53
N LEU A 110 -2.19 4.50 5.78
CA LEU A 110 -3.02 5.69 5.70
C LEU A 110 -4.05 5.72 6.83
N ASP A 111 -4.47 6.93 7.24
CA ASP A 111 -5.35 7.14 8.38
C ASP A 111 -6.81 6.74 8.09
N SER A 112 -7.25 6.98 6.85
CA SER A 112 -8.61 6.72 6.38
C SER A 112 -8.60 6.09 4.99
N PRO A 113 -9.67 5.36 4.60
CA PRO A 113 -9.92 5.03 3.20
C PRO A 113 -9.95 6.33 2.35
N PRO A 114 -9.73 6.22 1.03
CA PRO A 114 -9.68 7.39 0.17
C PRO A 114 -11.00 8.14 0.22
N SER A 115 -10.93 9.46 0.38
CA SER A 115 -12.09 10.31 0.64
C SER A 115 -12.61 10.96 -0.65
N LEU A 116 -13.90 10.72 -0.96
CA LEU A 116 -14.61 11.45 -2.02
C LEU A 116 -14.68 12.95 -1.72
N ASN A 117 -14.81 13.34 -0.44
CA ASN A 117 -14.93 14.73 -0.03
C ASN A 117 -13.63 15.52 -0.19
N ASP A 118 -12.48 14.86 -0.05
CA ASP A 118 -11.17 15.49 -0.21
C ASP A 118 -10.63 15.42 -1.65
N GLY A 119 -11.45 14.92 -2.59
CA GLY A 119 -11.10 14.79 -4.00
C GLY A 119 -10.08 13.70 -4.31
N GLU A 120 -9.86 12.76 -3.38
CA GLU A 120 -8.95 11.62 -3.54
C GLU A 120 -9.58 10.50 -4.41
N ILE A 121 -10.89 10.55 -4.60
CA ILE A 121 -11.67 9.72 -5.52
C ILE A 121 -12.48 10.67 -6.41
N THR A 122 -12.57 10.37 -7.72
CA THR A 122 -13.50 11.07 -8.61
C THR A 122 -14.76 10.22 -8.78
N ASP A 123 -15.91 10.82 -9.15
CA ASP A 123 -17.23 10.16 -9.39
C ASP A 123 -17.22 9.04 -10.47
N LYS A 124 -16.04 8.57 -10.89
CA LYS A 124 -15.83 7.44 -11.78
C LYS A 124 -14.98 6.34 -11.16
N GLY A 125 -15.23 6.04 -9.88
CA GLY A 125 -14.74 4.83 -9.20
C GLY A 125 -13.26 4.86 -8.82
#